data_AF-A0A662BH56-F1
#
_entry.id   AF-A0A662BH56-F1
#
_cell.length_a   1.000
_cell.length_b   1.000
_cell.length_c   1.000
_cell.angle_alpha   90.00
_cell.angle_beta   90.00
_cell.angle_gamma   90.00
#
_symmetry.space_group_name_H-M   'P 1'
#
loop_
_entity.id
_entity.type
_entity.pdbx_description
1 polymer ?
#
loop_
_entity_poly.entity_id
_entity_poly.type
_entity_poly.pdbx_seq_one_letter_code
_entity_poly.pdbx_strand_id
1 'polypeptide(L)'
;MAKLRDIKNEVNYLIYEVISDCNTFMSIHPDKKDKAVKLVEEAVKLRNNLIQKINHPTETSSKYFKDLRTDLINGADKIFEKLRKLIK
;
A
#
# COMPACT_ATOMS: atom_id res chain seq x y z
N MET A 1 -21.40 -3.71 9.14
CA MET A 1 -20.04 -4.21 9.42
C MET A 1 -19.33 -4.81 8.20
N ALA A 2 -20.02 -5.45 7.24
CA ALA A 2 -19.41 -5.99 6.01
C ALA A 2 -18.57 -4.95 5.23
N LYS A 3 -19.14 -3.79 4.90
CA LYS A 3 -18.45 -2.74 4.11
C LYS A 3 -17.11 -2.24 4.68
N LEU A 4 -16.97 -2.18 6.02
CA LEU A 4 -15.71 -1.80 6.67
C LEU A 4 -14.69 -2.93 6.64
N ARG A 5 -15.14 -4.18 6.73
CA ARG A 5 -14.28 -5.36 6.55
C ARG A 5 -13.77 -5.44 5.12
N ASP A 6 -14.64 -5.15 4.14
CA ASP A 6 -14.31 -5.22 2.72
C ASP A 6 -13.19 -4.25 2.36
N ILE A 7 -13.30 -2.97 2.73
CA ILE A 7 -12.24 -1.98 2.45
C ILE A 7 -10.92 -2.29 3.18
N LYS A 8 -10.97 -2.86 4.40
CA LYS A 8 -9.74 -3.32 5.08
C LYS A 8 -9.09 -4.47 4.34
N ASN A 9 -9.89 -5.41 3.83
CA ASN A 9 -9.39 -6.53 3.03
C ASN A 9 -8.79 -6.02 1.71
N GLU A 10 -9.42 -5.06 1.03
CA GLU A 10 -8.87 -4.41 -0.16
C GLU A 10 -7.49 -3.77 0.13
N VAL A 11 -7.37 -3.00 1.22
CA VAL A 11 -6.10 -2.39 1.65
C VAL A 11 -5.06 -3.46 1.95
N ASN A 12 -5.40 -4.49 2.73
CA ASN A 12 -4.47 -5.56 3.08
C ASN A 12 -4.01 -6.33 1.84
N TYR A 13 -4.93 -6.65 0.94
CA TYR A 13 -4.65 -7.38 -0.29
C TYR A 13 -3.69 -6.61 -1.19
N LEU A 14 -4.02 -5.36 -1.53
CA LEU A 14 -3.18 -4.59 -2.45
C LEU A 14 -1.79 -4.33 -1.86
N ILE A 15 -1.70 -4.01 -0.56
CA ILE A 15 -0.39 -3.78 0.07
C ILE A 15 0.42 -5.07 0.16
N TYR A 16 -0.23 -6.21 0.37
CA TYR A 16 0.46 -7.50 0.34
C TYR A 16 1.09 -7.75 -1.04
N GLU A 17 0.35 -7.52 -2.14
CA GLU A 17 0.88 -7.65 -3.49
C GLU A 17 2.08 -6.70 -3.73
N VAL A 18 1.97 -5.42 -3.35
CA VAL A 18 3.07 -4.45 -3.45
C VAL A 18 4.33 -4.92 -2.71
N ILE A 19 4.17 -5.46 -1.50
CA ILE A 19 5.29 -5.99 -0.71
C ILE A 19 5.87 -7.25 -1.35
N SER A 20 5.02 -8.12 -1.89
CA SER A 20 5.44 -9.33 -2.62
C SER A 20 6.31 -8.98 -3.82
N ASP A 21 5.93 -7.97 -4.60
CA ASP A 21 6.72 -7.49 -5.74
C ASP A 21 8.07 -6.90 -5.30
N CYS A 22 8.09 -6.13 -4.20
CA CYS A 22 9.33 -5.64 -3.62
C CYS A 22 10.24 -6.80 -3.16
N ASN A 23 9.68 -7.85 -2.57
CA ASN A 23 10.43 -9.04 -2.15
C ASN A 23 10.99 -9.82 -3.34
N THR A 24 10.22 -9.94 -4.41
CA THR A 24 10.64 -10.55 -5.67
C THR A 24 11.80 -9.75 -6.27
N PHE A 25 11.68 -8.41 -6.32
CA PHE A 25 12.77 -7.54 -6.75
C PHE A 25 14.04 -7.73 -5.91
N MET A 26 13.93 -7.81 -4.58
CA MET A 26 15.09 -8.04 -3.70
C MET A 26 15.79 -9.37 -3.99
N SER A 27 15.03 -10.40 -4.36
CA SER A 27 15.57 -11.72 -4.70
C SER A 27 16.34 -11.70 -6.02
N ILE A 28 15.92 -10.87 -6.98
CA ILE A 28 16.55 -10.72 -8.30
C ILE A 28 17.71 -9.71 -8.27
N HIS A 29 17.64 -8.69 -7.42
CA HIS A 29 18.59 -7.59 -7.33
C HIS A 29 19.17 -7.45 -5.90
N PRO A 30 20.02 -8.39 -5.46
CA PRO A 30 20.56 -8.40 -4.10
C PRO A 30 21.39 -7.14 -3.76
N ASP A 31 22.02 -6.52 -4.76
CA ASP A 31 22.78 -5.26 -4.65
C ASP A 31 21.89 -4.03 -4.38
N LYS A 32 20.59 -4.12 -4.69
CA LYS A 32 19.61 -3.04 -4.48
C LYS A 32 18.65 -3.34 -3.32
N LYS A 33 18.91 -4.37 -2.52
CA LYS A 33 18.05 -4.85 -1.43
C LYS A 33 17.65 -3.72 -0.47
N ASP A 34 18.60 -2.95 0.04
CA ASP A 34 18.33 -1.89 1.01
C ASP A 34 17.38 -0.80 0.48
N LYS A 35 17.40 -0.56 -0.83
CA LYS A 35 16.48 0.40 -1.46
C LYS A 35 15.06 -0.16 -1.52
N ALA A 36 14.90 -1.44 -1.84
CA ALA A 36 13.60 -2.10 -1.87
C ALA A 36 13.01 -2.33 -0.46
N VAL A 37 13.84 -2.56 0.57
CA VAL A 37 13.39 -2.61 1.97
C VAL A 37 12.70 -1.30 2.37
N LYS A 38 13.25 -0.14 1.97
CA LYS A 38 12.60 1.16 2.22
C LYS A 38 11.22 1.27 1.55
N LEU A 39 11.04 0.66 0.38
CA LEU A 39 9.73 0.63 -0.30
C LEU A 39 8.73 -0.27 0.44
N VAL A 40 9.17 -1.39 1.01
CA VAL A 40 8.34 -2.23 1.89
C VAL A 40 7.91 -1.44 3.14
N GLU A 41 8.82 -0.69 3.76
CA GLU A 41 8.48 0.17 4.90
C GLU A 41 7.45 1.25 4.54
N GLU A 42 7.59 1.86 3.36
CA GLU A 42 6.60 2.82 2.84
C GLU A 42 5.22 2.16 2.63
N ALA A 43 5.18 0.94 2.08
CA ALA A 43 3.95 0.17 1.89
C ALA A 43 3.27 -0.16 3.23
N VAL A 44 4.05 -0.59 4.24
CA VAL A 44 3.55 -0.84 5.60
C VAL A 44 3.00 0.42 6.24
N LYS A 45 3.69 1.56 6.09
CA LYS A 45 3.21 2.87 6.59
C LYS A 45 1.89 3.27 5.93
N LEU A 46 1.79 3.13 4.61
CA LEU A 46 0.56 3.41 3.85
C LEU A 46 -0.61 2.57 4.37
N ARG A 47 -0.40 1.25 4.53
CA ARG A 47 -1.40 0.35 5.11
C ARG A 47 -1.84 0.80 6.49
N ASN A 48 -0.88 1.04 7.40
CA ASN A 48 -1.19 1.39 8.79
C ASN A 48 -2.03 2.68 8.86
N ASN A 49 -1.66 3.69 8.08
CA ASN A 49 -2.39 4.95 8.00
C ASN A 49 -3.82 4.76 7.47
N LEU A 50 -4.00 4.00 6.39
CA LEU A 50 -5.33 3.74 5.83
C LEU A 50 -6.20 2.91 6.78
N ILE A 51 -5.65 1.86 7.39
CA ILE A 51 -6.38 1.03 8.37
C ILE A 51 -6.80 1.88 9.58
N GLN A 52 -5.94 2.78 10.06
CA GLN A 52 -6.30 3.71 11.14
C GLN A 52 -7.47 4.62 10.74
N LYS A 53 -7.41 5.24 9.55
CA LYS A 53 -8.49 6.10 9.01
C LYS A 53 -9.80 5.34 8.80
N ILE A 54 -9.74 4.05 8.45
CA ILE A 54 -10.93 3.19 8.30
C ILE A 54 -11.51 2.80 9.67
N ASN A 55 -10.65 2.53 10.66
CA ASN A 55 -11.07 2.21 12.03
C ASN A 55 -11.67 3.41 12.77
N HIS A 56 -11.16 4.60 12.48
CA HIS A 56 -11.53 5.85 13.12
C HIS A 56 -11.92 6.89 12.05
N PRO A 57 -13.04 6.69 11.34
CA PRO A 57 -13.44 7.60 10.28
C PRO A 57 -13.84 8.97 10.87
N THR A 58 -13.36 10.05 10.27
CA THR A 58 -13.78 11.43 10.63
C THR A 58 -15.22 11.72 10.19
N GLU A 59 -15.69 11.04 9.15
CA GLU A 59 -17.05 11.08 8.65
C GLU A 59 -17.44 9.71 8.06
N THR A 60 -18.74 9.40 8.00
CA THR A 60 -19.25 8.09 7.54
C THR A 60 -19.83 8.15 6.12
N SER A 61 -19.54 9.21 5.36
CA SER A 61 -20.06 9.38 4.00
C SER A 61 -19.48 8.35 3.03
N SER A 62 -20.24 7.99 1.99
CA SER A 62 -19.71 7.15 0.91
C SER A 62 -18.53 7.80 0.19
N LYS A 63 -18.44 9.13 0.20
CA LYS A 63 -17.35 9.87 -0.43
C LYS A 63 -16.04 9.63 0.31
N TYR A 64 -16.03 9.71 1.64
CA TYR A 64 -14.85 9.44 2.46
C TYR A 64 -14.21 8.08 2.16
N PHE A 65 -15.00 7.00 2.10
CA PHE A 65 -14.47 5.67 1.80
C PHE A 65 -14.08 5.48 0.32
N LYS A 66 -14.58 6.31 -0.61
CA LYS A 66 -14.07 6.36 -1.99
C LYS A 66 -12.72 7.05 -2.03
N ASP A 67 -12.58 8.18 -1.34
CA ASP A 67 -11.32 8.93 -1.26
C ASP A 67 -10.21 8.08 -0.63
N LEU A 68 -10.51 7.28 0.40
CA LEU A 68 -9.55 6.31 0.96
C LEU A 68 -9.09 5.23 -0.03
N ARG A 69 -9.95 4.79 -0.94
CA ARG A 69 -9.56 3.86 -2.02
C ARG A 69 -8.68 4.54 -3.06
N THR A 70 -9.00 5.79 -3.39
CA THR A 70 -8.14 6.61 -4.25
C THR A 70 -6.77 6.83 -3.63
N ASP A 71 -6.70 7.10 -2.32
CA ASP A 71 -5.44 7.21 -1.57
C ASP A 71 -4.65 5.90 -1.60
N LEU A 72 -5.31 4.75 -1.45
CA LEU A 72 -4.69 3.43 -1.55
C LEU A 72 -4.04 3.22 -2.93
N ILE A 73 -4.79 3.43 -4.01
CA ILE A 73 -4.31 3.25 -5.40
C ILE A 73 -3.14 4.19 -5.67
N ASN A 74 -3.31 5.48 -5.40
CA ASN A 74 -2.26 6.48 -5.62
C ASN A 74 -0.99 6.21 -4.80
N GLY A 75 -1.16 5.70 -3.58
CA GLY A 75 -0.03 5.32 -2.73
C GLY A 75 0.71 4.11 -3.28
N ALA A 76 -0.01 3.07 -3.72
CA ALA A 76 0.57 1.89 -4.35
C ALA A 76 1.30 2.26 -5.66
N ASP A 77 0.68 3.05 -6.54
CA ASP A 77 1.27 3.50 -7.79
C ASP A 77 2.59 4.27 -7.57
N LYS A 78 2.64 5.13 -6.55
CA LYS A 78 3.88 5.85 -6.18
C LYS A 78 5.00 4.88 -5.77
N ILE A 79 4.68 3.82 -5.05
CA ILE A 79 5.66 2.80 -4.64
C ILE A 79 6.14 2.03 -5.89
N PHE A 80 5.23 1.63 -6.78
CA PHE A 80 5.59 0.96 -8.02
C PHE A 80 6.45 1.82 -8.94
N GLU A 81 6.15 3.10 -9.08
CA GLU A 81 6.99 4.01 -9.86
C GLU A 81 8.40 4.16 -9.27
N LYS A 82 8.53 4.14 -7.93
CA LYS A 82 9.85 4.09 -7.28
C LYS A 82 10.56 2.77 -7.54
N LEU A 83 9.87 1.63 -7.41
CA LEU A 83 10.42 0.31 -7.69
C LEU A 83 10.91 0.20 -9.15
N ARG A 84 10.11 0.68 -10.10
CA ARG A 84 10.46 0.73 -11.53
C ARG A 84 11.73 1.53 -11.80
N LYS A 85 11.94 2.63 -11.07
CA LYS A 85 13.18 3.43 -11.16
C LYS A 85 14.39 2.72 -10.57
N LEU A 86 14.21 1.71 -9.72
CA LEU A 86 15.32 0.87 -9.24
C LEU A 86 15.75 -0.18 -10.26
N ILE A 87 14.87 -0.58 -11.18
CA ILE A 87 15.20 -1.53 -12.26
C ILE A 87 16.07 -0.87 -13.32
N LYS A 88 15.73 0.39 -13.68
CA LYS A 88 16.54 1.21 -14.60
C LYS A 88 17.93 1.52 -14.02
#